data_AF-A0A7W3H867-F1
#
_entry.id   AF-A0A7W3H867-F1
#
_cell.length_a   1.000
_cell.length_b   1.000
_cell.length_c   1.000
_cell.angle_alpha   90.00
_cell.angle_beta   90.00
_cell.angle_gamma   90.00
#
_symmetry.space_group_name_H-M   'P 1'
#
loop_
_entity.id
_entity.type
_entity.pdbx_description
1 polymer ?
#
loop_
_entity_poly.entity_id
_entity_poly.type
_entity_poly.pdbx_seq_one_letter_code
_entity_poly.pdbx_strand_id
1 'polypeptide(L)'
;MYRPLFSLAESFADNVIRDTVDEPARGGIVWCELAGGYTTHSGIYTGNNRIVHLSGDGEVLCSDRKGFMARLNGLNPAMSVYTDCQGRLPVGNIAAAGRALRALGSRRQYHLLKENCHRFTAECLTGRPDNNVVLHRQLKRLQRGNTWRVWED
;
A
#
# COMPACT_ATOMS: atom_id res chain seq x y z
N MET A 1 28.42 19.94 -6.01
CA MET A 1 27.00 20.08 -6.41
C MET A 1 26.21 18.93 -5.79
N TYR A 2 25.86 19.04 -4.50
CA TYR A 2 25.13 17.99 -3.75
C TYR A 2 23.77 18.55 -3.34
N ARG A 3 22.71 18.11 -4.03
CA ARG A 3 21.30 18.37 -3.67
C ARG A 3 20.38 17.17 -3.95
N PRO A 4 20.49 16.04 -3.22
CA PRO A 4 19.35 15.11 -3.13
C PRO A 4 18.73 15.04 -1.72
N LEU A 5 19.52 15.25 -0.66
CA LEU A 5 19.10 14.95 0.71
C LEU A 5 18.14 15.99 1.33
N PHE A 6 18.25 17.27 0.97
CA PHE A 6 17.42 18.31 1.59
C PHE A 6 15.97 18.34 1.09
N SER A 7 15.67 17.84 -0.12
CA SER A 7 14.28 17.87 -0.64
C SER A 7 13.35 16.81 -0.04
N LEU A 8 13.91 15.69 0.45
CA LEU A 8 13.12 14.66 1.14
C LEU A 8 12.67 15.14 2.51
N ALA A 9 13.54 15.80 3.28
CA ALA A 9 13.20 16.28 4.61
C ALA A 9 12.08 17.34 4.58
N GLU A 10 12.04 18.21 3.55
CA GLU A 10 10.92 19.15 3.35
C GLU A 10 9.63 18.44 2.94
N SER A 11 9.69 17.45 2.02
CA SER A 11 8.51 16.61 1.72
C SER A 11 8.03 15.80 2.94
N PHE A 12 8.92 15.45 3.86
CA PHE A 12 8.61 14.77 5.12
C PHE A 12 8.05 15.75 6.16
N ALA A 13 8.56 16.98 6.25
CA ALA A 13 8.05 18.01 7.17
C ALA A 13 6.69 18.58 6.70
N ASP A 14 6.46 18.70 5.40
CA ASP A 14 5.15 19.05 4.83
C ASP A 14 4.10 17.94 5.10
N ASN A 15 4.54 16.68 5.25
CA ASN A 15 3.69 15.57 5.71
C ASN A 15 3.39 15.62 7.23
N VAL A 16 4.13 16.39 8.03
CA VAL A 16 4.01 16.41 9.50
C VAL A 16 3.07 17.52 10.00
N ILE A 17 2.62 18.44 9.14
CA ILE A 17 1.69 19.53 9.52
C ILE A 17 0.25 19.36 8.98
N ARG A 18 -0.07 18.34 8.16
CA ARG A 18 -1.39 18.25 7.48
C ARG A 18 -2.04 16.87 7.46
N ASP A 19 -3.06 16.71 8.29
CA ASP A 19 -4.25 15.85 8.07
C ASP A 19 -3.95 14.36 7.81
N THR A 20 -3.68 13.64 8.88
CA THR A 20 -3.67 12.17 8.98
C THR A 20 -5.09 11.58 8.99
N VAL A 21 -5.19 10.25 9.00
CA VAL A 21 -6.46 9.53 9.24
C VAL A 21 -6.25 8.40 10.25
N ASP A 22 -7.21 8.24 11.16
CA ASP A 22 -7.15 7.24 12.23
C ASP A 22 -7.13 5.79 11.69
N GLU A 23 -7.89 5.53 10.61
CA GLU A 23 -7.95 4.21 10.01
C GLU A 23 -8.37 4.26 8.51
N PRO A 24 -7.80 3.41 7.63
CA PRO A 24 -8.23 3.30 6.24
C PRO A 24 -9.68 2.79 6.15
N ALA A 25 -10.36 3.15 5.06
CA ALA A 25 -11.66 2.56 4.76
C ALA A 25 -11.50 1.11 4.30
N ARG A 26 -12.41 0.23 4.72
CA ARG A 26 -12.41 -1.18 4.31
C ARG A 26 -12.43 -1.33 2.79
N GLY A 27 -11.48 -2.10 2.26
CA GLY A 27 -11.23 -2.29 0.84
C GLY A 27 -10.44 -1.15 0.18
N GLY A 28 -9.96 -0.20 0.97
CA GLY A 28 -9.08 0.87 0.52
C GLY A 28 -7.68 0.36 0.19
N ILE A 29 -7.02 1.08 -0.72
CA ILE A 29 -5.62 0.84 -1.06
C ILE A 29 -4.77 1.34 0.09
N VAL A 30 -3.86 0.50 0.57
CA VAL A 30 -2.78 0.94 1.46
C VAL A 30 -1.43 0.68 0.82
N TRP A 31 -0.46 1.54 1.09
CA TRP A 31 0.89 1.37 0.62
C TRP A 31 1.92 2.02 1.55
N CYS A 32 3.16 1.59 1.45
CA CYS A 32 4.28 2.20 2.16
C CYS A 32 5.53 2.22 1.28
N GLU A 33 6.45 3.12 1.61
CA GLU A 33 7.78 3.14 1.03
C GLU A 33 8.71 2.16 1.74
N LEU A 34 9.62 1.59 0.98
CA LEU A 34 10.65 0.69 1.45
C LEU A 34 12.00 1.17 0.92
N ALA A 35 13.03 0.95 1.72
CA ALA A 35 14.43 1.15 1.42
C ALA A 35 14.70 2.62 1.14
N GLY A 36 14.21 3.51 2.01
CA GLY A 36 14.34 4.96 1.81
C GLY A 36 13.71 5.47 0.52
N GLY A 37 12.63 4.83 0.04
CA GLY A 37 11.87 5.25 -1.14
C GLY A 37 12.25 4.56 -2.46
N TYR A 38 13.25 3.67 -2.48
CA TYR A 38 13.65 2.97 -3.71
C TYR A 38 12.61 1.95 -4.20
N THR A 39 11.77 1.43 -3.31
CA THR A 39 10.69 0.50 -3.67
C THR A 39 9.46 0.77 -2.82
N THR A 40 8.32 0.25 -3.26
CA THR A 40 7.03 0.45 -2.59
C THR A 40 6.36 -0.88 -2.39
N HIS A 41 5.54 -0.97 -1.34
CA HIS A 41 4.71 -2.13 -1.06
C HIS A 41 3.25 -1.70 -0.95
N SER A 42 2.32 -2.49 -1.48
CA SER A 42 0.89 -2.18 -1.42
C SER A 42 0.05 -3.39 -1.04
N GLY A 43 -1.15 -3.09 -0.54
CA GLY A 43 -2.15 -4.08 -0.17
C GLY A 43 -3.54 -3.48 -0.13
N ILE A 44 -4.48 -4.30 0.35
CA ILE A 44 -5.86 -3.92 0.58
C ILE A 44 -6.12 -3.97 2.08
N TYR A 45 -6.55 -2.85 2.65
CA TYR A 45 -7.00 -2.82 4.02
C TYR A 45 -8.36 -3.50 4.14
N THR A 46 -8.56 -4.38 5.12
CA THR A 46 -9.74 -5.25 5.24
C THR A 46 -10.59 -5.03 6.48
N GLY A 47 -10.20 -4.07 7.33
CA GLY A 47 -10.87 -3.75 8.60
C GLY A 47 -10.06 -4.20 9.82
N ASN A 48 -10.23 -3.51 10.95
CA ASN A 48 -9.67 -3.86 12.26
C ASN A 48 -8.14 -4.04 12.25
N ASN A 49 -7.41 -3.02 11.76
CA ASN A 49 -5.95 -3.08 11.63
C ASN A 49 -5.44 -4.30 10.83
N ARG A 50 -6.15 -4.72 9.76
CA ARG A 50 -5.74 -5.87 8.92
C ARG A 50 -5.53 -5.47 7.48
N ILE A 51 -4.37 -5.81 6.95
CA ILE A 51 -3.99 -5.59 5.56
C ILE A 51 -3.72 -6.94 4.90
N VAL A 52 -4.39 -7.19 3.78
CA VAL A 52 -4.08 -8.34 2.93
C VAL A 52 -3.20 -7.90 1.78
N HIS A 53 -2.11 -8.62 1.58
CA HIS A 53 -1.12 -8.30 0.54
C HIS A 53 -0.37 -9.55 0.07
N LEU A 54 0.19 -9.46 -1.14
CA LEU A 54 1.13 -10.46 -1.63
C LEU A 54 2.52 -10.19 -1.06
N SER A 55 3.10 -11.15 -0.36
CA SER A 55 4.45 -11.08 0.20
C SER A 55 5.51 -11.28 -0.88
N GLY A 56 6.77 -10.93 -0.56
CA GLY A 56 7.90 -11.16 -1.47
C GLY A 56 8.21 -12.63 -1.72
N ASP A 57 7.73 -13.52 -0.84
CA ASP A 57 7.87 -14.97 -0.94
C ASP A 57 6.74 -15.61 -1.76
N GLY A 58 5.85 -14.77 -2.31
CA GLY A 58 4.75 -15.17 -3.18
C GLY A 58 3.49 -15.64 -2.47
N GLU A 59 3.39 -15.48 -1.15
CA GLU A 59 2.18 -15.82 -0.40
C GLU A 59 1.28 -14.62 -0.20
N VAL A 60 -0.03 -14.77 -0.43
CA VAL A 60 -1.02 -13.77 -0.04
C VAL A 60 -1.34 -13.96 1.44
N LEU A 61 -0.89 -13.03 2.27
CA LEU A 61 -1.01 -13.11 3.72
C LEU A 61 -1.72 -11.87 4.30
N CYS A 62 -2.13 -11.99 5.56
CA CYS A 62 -2.71 -10.90 6.33
C CYS A 62 -1.70 -10.45 7.39
N SER A 63 -1.45 -9.15 7.47
CA SER A 63 -0.63 -8.54 8.52
C SER A 63 -1.38 -7.37 9.16
N ASP A 64 -0.95 -6.98 10.36
CA ASP A 64 -1.32 -5.69 10.91
C ASP A 64 -0.45 -4.58 10.32
N ARG A 65 -0.72 -3.32 10.67
CA ARG A 65 0.08 -2.19 10.18
C ARG A 65 1.58 -2.36 10.43
N LYS A 66 1.97 -2.81 11.62
CA LYS A 66 3.38 -2.99 11.99
C LYS A 66 4.04 -4.08 11.15
N GLY A 67 3.40 -5.23 11.00
CA GLY A 67 3.85 -6.33 10.15
C GLY A 67 3.92 -5.96 8.67
N PHE A 68 2.98 -5.13 8.19
CA PHE A 68 3.00 -4.62 6.82
C PHE A 68 4.24 -3.75 6.54
N MET A 69 4.68 -2.95 7.52
CA MET A 69 5.88 -2.12 7.44
C MET A 69 7.17 -2.89 7.71
N ALA A 70 7.12 -3.96 8.51
CA ALA A 70 8.27 -4.78 8.91
C ALA A 70 8.74 -5.71 7.77
N ARG A 71 9.28 -5.13 6.70
CA ARG A 71 9.78 -5.85 5.52
C ARG A 71 11.31 -5.97 5.56
N LEU A 72 11.84 -6.82 4.68
CA LEU A 72 13.28 -7.16 4.61
C LEU A 72 13.85 -7.63 5.97
N ASN A 73 13.15 -8.56 6.63
CA ASN A 73 13.52 -9.06 7.96
C ASN A 73 13.65 -7.97 9.03
N GLY A 74 12.87 -6.90 8.93
CA GLY A 74 12.92 -5.77 9.87
C GLY A 74 14.08 -4.80 9.64
N LEU A 75 14.92 -5.03 8.63
CA LEU A 75 16.03 -4.13 8.27
C LEU A 75 15.57 -2.84 7.60
N ASN A 76 14.27 -2.72 7.33
CA ASN A 76 13.70 -1.63 6.56
C ASN A 76 12.25 -1.36 7.01
N PRO A 77 12.07 -0.82 8.22
CA PRO A 77 10.76 -0.39 8.66
C PRO A 77 10.36 0.81 7.81
N ALA A 78 9.31 0.66 7.00
CA ALA A 78 8.64 1.82 6.43
C ALA A 78 8.25 2.78 7.56
N MET A 79 8.36 4.09 7.32
CA MET A 79 8.06 5.09 8.36
C MET A 79 6.56 5.34 8.50
N SER A 80 5.76 5.08 7.46
CA SER A 80 4.33 5.36 7.44
C SER A 80 3.61 4.46 6.45
N VAL A 81 2.33 4.21 6.72
CA VAL A 81 1.39 3.62 5.76
C VAL A 81 0.47 4.71 5.26
N TYR A 82 0.28 4.76 3.95
CA TYR A 82 -0.60 5.72 3.28
C TYR A 82 -1.86 5.02 2.80
N THR A 83 -3.00 5.72 2.83
CA THR A 83 -4.30 5.24 2.34
C THR A 83 -4.94 6.23 1.37
N ASP A 84 -5.76 5.70 0.47
CA ASP A 84 -6.55 6.47 -0.50
C ASP A 84 -7.68 7.26 0.20
N CYS A 85 -7.77 8.55 -0.08
CA CYS A 85 -8.73 9.46 0.54
C CYS A 85 -9.36 10.42 -0.47
N GLN A 86 -10.65 10.73 -0.27
CA GLN A 86 -11.33 11.86 -0.89
C GLN A 86 -11.29 13.03 0.08
N GLY A 87 -10.43 14.02 -0.19
CA GLY A 87 -10.15 15.05 0.80
C GLY A 87 -9.60 14.41 2.08
N ARG A 88 -10.27 14.56 3.22
CA ARG A 88 -9.90 13.96 4.52
C ARG A 88 -10.54 12.59 4.78
N LEU A 89 -11.43 12.12 3.92
CA LEU A 89 -12.20 10.91 4.16
C LEU A 89 -11.54 9.70 3.47
N PRO A 90 -11.15 8.64 4.21
CA PRO A 90 -10.69 7.39 3.60
C PRO A 90 -11.75 6.79 2.67
N VAL A 91 -11.32 6.27 1.51
CA VAL A 91 -12.23 5.67 0.51
C VAL A 91 -11.95 4.19 0.33
N GLY A 92 -13.01 3.39 0.41
CA GLY A 92 -12.95 1.94 0.35
C GLY A 92 -13.61 1.33 -0.88
N ASN A 93 -13.40 0.03 -1.04
CA ASN A 93 -14.06 -0.81 -2.03
C ASN A 93 -14.34 -2.18 -1.41
N ILE A 94 -15.56 -2.38 -0.89
CA ILE A 94 -15.93 -3.62 -0.19
C ILE A 94 -15.74 -4.87 -1.05
N ALA A 95 -15.96 -4.76 -2.37
CA ALA A 95 -15.69 -5.88 -3.28
C ALA A 95 -14.20 -6.23 -3.36
N ALA A 96 -13.31 -5.22 -3.26
CA ALA A 96 -11.88 -5.43 -3.19
C ALA A 96 -11.45 -6.12 -1.90
N ALA A 97 -11.99 -5.71 -0.75
CA ALA A 97 -11.77 -6.42 0.52
C ALA A 97 -12.20 -7.88 0.41
N GLY A 98 -13.38 -8.14 -0.16
CA GLY A 98 -13.87 -9.50 -0.38
C GLY A 98 -12.97 -10.34 -1.29
N ARG A 99 -12.42 -9.77 -2.36
CA ARG A 99 -11.46 -10.44 -3.24
C ARG A 99 -10.13 -10.72 -2.54
N ALA A 100 -9.61 -9.75 -1.81
CA ALA A 100 -8.37 -9.90 -1.06
C ALA A 100 -8.48 -11.02 -0.01
N LEU A 101 -9.56 -11.03 0.78
CA LEU A 101 -9.83 -12.07 1.79
C LEU A 101 -9.95 -13.47 1.17
N ARG A 102 -10.61 -13.60 0.00
CA ARG A 102 -10.69 -14.90 -0.70
C ARG A 102 -9.36 -15.40 -1.23
N ALA A 103 -8.39 -14.52 -1.44
CA ALA A 103 -7.07 -14.89 -1.92
C ALA A 103 -6.09 -15.27 -0.80
N LEU A 104 -6.47 -15.11 0.48
CA LEU A 104 -5.60 -15.44 1.62
C LEU A 104 -5.13 -16.90 1.58
N GLY A 105 -3.84 -17.10 1.85
CA GLY A 105 -3.18 -18.42 1.81
C GLY A 105 -2.83 -18.91 0.40
N SER A 106 -3.27 -18.21 -0.65
CA SER A 106 -2.85 -18.56 -2.01
C SER A 106 -1.39 -18.20 -2.26
N ARG A 107 -0.73 -18.98 -3.13
CA ARG A 107 0.64 -18.71 -3.58
C ARG A 107 0.66 -18.29 -5.04
N ARG A 108 1.54 -17.35 -5.36
CA ARG A 108 1.84 -16.83 -6.70
C ARG A 108 3.35 -16.91 -6.94
N GLN A 109 3.76 -17.10 -8.18
CA GLN A 109 5.18 -17.05 -8.54
C GLN A 109 5.64 -15.59 -8.52
N TYR A 110 6.07 -15.11 -7.34
CA TYR A 110 6.38 -13.70 -7.16
C TYR A 110 7.47 -13.24 -8.12
N HIS A 111 7.21 -12.13 -8.81
CA HIS A 111 8.18 -11.50 -9.68
C HIS A 111 7.94 -9.99 -9.66
N LEU A 112 8.98 -9.23 -9.35
CA LEU A 112 8.93 -7.75 -9.21
C LEU A 112 8.29 -7.02 -10.41
N LEU A 113 8.31 -7.61 -11.60
CA LEU A 113 7.78 -7.02 -12.83
C LEU A 113 6.48 -7.65 -13.34
N LYS A 114 6.12 -8.85 -12.85
CA LYS A 114 5.05 -9.67 -13.45
C LYS A 114 4.01 -10.19 -12.46
N GLU A 115 4.38 -10.46 -11.22
CA GLU A 115 3.46 -11.00 -10.21
C GLU A 115 3.90 -10.42 -8.86
N ASN A 116 3.51 -9.17 -8.62
CA ASN A 116 3.96 -8.40 -7.47
C ASN A 116 2.78 -7.87 -6.64
N CYS A 117 3.08 -7.24 -5.50
CA CYS A 117 2.08 -6.69 -4.59
C CYS A 117 1.15 -5.67 -5.26
N HIS A 118 1.65 -4.88 -6.20
CA HIS A 118 0.86 -3.89 -6.92
C HIS A 118 -0.14 -4.53 -7.89
N ARG A 119 0.25 -5.57 -8.63
CA ARG A 119 -0.67 -6.34 -9.50
C ARG A 119 -1.75 -7.04 -8.69
N PHE A 120 -1.37 -7.67 -7.58
CA PHE A 120 -2.34 -8.25 -6.66
C PHE A 120 -3.34 -7.22 -6.14
N THR A 121 -2.85 -6.04 -5.74
CA THR A 121 -3.70 -4.93 -5.28
C THR A 121 -4.65 -4.48 -6.40
N ALA A 122 -4.15 -4.33 -7.63
CA ALA A 122 -4.94 -3.95 -8.79
C ALA A 122 -6.04 -4.98 -9.13
N GLU A 123 -5.70 -6.27 -9.13
CA GLU A 123 -6.65 -7.37 -9.33
C GLU A 123 -7.73 -7.37 -8.24
N CYS A 124 -7.35 -7.09 -6.99
CA CYS A 124 -8.31 -6.91 -5.93
C CYS A 124 -9.22 -5.70 -6.19
N LEU A 125 -8.75 -4.60 -6.76
CA LEU A 125 -9.60 -3.42 -7.03
C LEU A 125 -10.55 -3.63 -8.20
N THR A 126 -10.07 -4.23 -9.30
CA THR A 126 -10.78 -4.34 -10.58
C THR A 126 -11.54 -5.65 -10.73
N GLY A 127 -11.14 -6.69 -9.99
CA GLY A 127 -11.61 -8.07 -10.17
C GLY A 127 -11.02 -8.79 -11.38
N ARG A 128 -9.99 -8.23 -12.03
CA ARG A 128 -9.32 -8.82 -13.20
C ARG A 128 -7.81 -8.56 -13.14
N PRO A 129 -6.96 -9.47 -13.64
CA PRO A 129 -5.52 -9.21 -13.75
C PRO A 129 -5.24 -7.95 -14.59
N ASP A 130 -4.23 -7.16 -14.18
CA ASP A 130 -3.82 -5.95 -14.89
C ASP A 130 -2.30 -5.94 -15.12
N ASN A 131 -1.89 -6.34 -16.32
CA ASN A 131 -0.48 -6.39 -16.74
C ASN A 131 0.18 -5.01 -16.84
N ASN A 132 -0.60 -3.94 -16.84
CA ASN A 132 -0.09 -2.57 -16.90
C ASN A 132 0.22 -2.02 -15.49
N VAL A 133 0.01 -2.79 -14.43
CA VAL A 133 0.48 -2.43 -13.07
C VAL A 133 1.77 -3.17 -12.79
N VAL A 134 2.80 -2.42 -12.45
CA VAL A 134 4.10 -2.91 -12.00
C VAL A 134 4.59 -2.10 -10.81
N LEU A 135 4.34 -0.78 -10.81
CA LEU A 135 4.78 0.17 -9.79
C LEU A 135 3.59 0.81 -9.08
N HIS A 136 3.79 1.26 -7.83
CA HIS A 136 2.76 1.96 -7.07
C HIS A 136 2.14 3.15 -7.82
N ARG A 137 2.93 3.95 -8.55
CA ARG A 137 2.42 5.11 -9.33
C ARG A 137 1.30 4.74 -10.32
N GLN A 138 1.25 3.49 -10.77
CA GLN A 138 0.20 3.00 -11.65
C GLN A 138 -1.09 2.67 -10.90
N LEU A 139 -1.04 2.37 -9.59
CA LEU A 139 -2.23 2.26 -8.75
C LEU A 139 -2.95 3.60 -8.59
N LYS A 140 -2.27 4.73 -8.83
CA LYS A 140 -2.90 6.07 -8.84
C LYS A 140 -4.10 6.14 -9.78
N ARG A 141 -4.07 5.42 -10.91
CA ARG A 141 -5.21 5.36 -11.86
C ARG A 141 -6.42 4.58 -11.33
N LEU A 142 -6.21 3.80 -10.27
CA LEU A 142 -7.23 3.00 -9.59
C LEU A 142 -7.66 3.63 -8.27
N GLN A 143 -7.11 4.81 -7.90
CA GLN A 143 -7.62 5.56 -6.77
C GLN A 143 -9.09 5.90 -6.99
N ARG A 144 -9.85 5.81 -5.91
CA ARG A 144 -11.23 6.28 -5.81
C ARG A 144 -11.27 7.68 -5.19
N GLY A 145 -10.28 7.99 -4.36
CA GLY A 145 -10.05 9.32 -3.80
C GLY A 145 -9.22 10.21 -4.72
N ASN A 146 -8.84 11.37 -4.20
CA ASN A 146 -8.04 12.37 -4.89
C ASN A 146 -6.69 12.67 -4.20
N THR A 147 -6.42 12.05 -3.04
CA THR A 147 -5.18 12.24 -2.30
C THR A 147 -4.79 10.99 -1.51
N TRP A 148 -3.51 10.89 -1.17
CA TRP A 148 -3.01 9.93 -0.19
C TRP A 148 -2.88 10.60 1.17
N ARG A 149 -3.19 9.90 2.25
CA ARG A 149 -2.97 10.37 3.64
C ARG A 149 -2.30 9.31 4.48
N VAL A 150 -1.54 9.75 5.48
CA VAL A 150 -0.90 8.86 6.45
C VAL A 150 -1.97 8.28 7.38
N TRP A 151 -1.92 6.96 7.57
CA TRP A 151 -2.65 6.24 8.60
C TRP A 151 -1.90 6.33 9.94
N GLU A 152 -2.56 6.90 10.96
CA GLU A 152 -2.01 7.09 12.31
C GLU A 152 -1.72 5.79 13.06
N ASP A 153 -0.76 5.85 14.00
CA ASP A 153 -0.31 4.75 14.89
C ASP A 153 -1.18 4.62 16.14
#